data_AF-A0A9Q9HH77-F1
#
_entry.id   AF-A0A9Q9HH77-F1
#
_cell.length_a   1.000
_cell.length_b   1.000
_cell.length_c   1.000
_cell.angle_alpha   90.00
_cell.angle_beta   90.00
_cell.angle_gamma   90.00
#
_symmetry.space_group_name_H-M   'P 1'
#
loop_
_entity.id
_entity.type
_entity.pdbx_description
1 polymer ?
#
loop_
_entity_poly.entity_id
_entity_poly.type
_entity_poly.pdbx_seq_one_letter_code
_entity_poly.pdbx_strand_id
1 'polypeptide(L)'
;MDYPPWLPQPVNTHQGRLLAIARCVHQLHYREVHHLEKGRVRTFDNLCVGPLQLAAEVLHRSGFTEYSDEIQRFSSFVCDPADFETVAKAKAARDLDRELVRTAVIRLSEEGFGATEEIDWLARQLRAEG
;
A
#
# COMPACT_ATOMS: atom_id res chain seq x y z
N MET A 1 6.68 15.29 -15.56
CA MET A 1 7.88 14.45 -15.38
C MET A 1 7.51 13.06 -15.85
N ASP A 2 8.24 12.55 -16.83
CA ASP A 2 8.07 11.19 -17.33
C ASP A 2 8.50 10.16 -16.27
N TYR A 3 7.91 8.96 -16.31
CA TYR A 3 8.34 7.88 -15.43
C TYR A 3 9.78 7.47 -15.77
N PRO A 4 10.65 7.17 -14.78
CA PRO A 4 12.02 6.77 -15.05
C PRO A 4 12.09 5.56 -15.99
N PRO A 5 12.80 5.63 -17.13
CA PRO A 5 12.77 4.57 -18.15
C PRO A 5 13.47 3.28 -17.73
N TRP A 6 14.23 3.29 -16.64
CA TRP A 6 14.91 2.12 -16.07
C TRP A 6 14.07 1.38 -15.01
N LEU A 7 12.88 1.89 -14.68
CA LEU A 7 11.93 1.20 -13.81
C LEU A 7 10.80 0.59 -14.66
N PRO A 8 10.27 -0.58 -14.28
CA PRO A 8 9.06 -1.12 -14.90
C PRO A 8 7.93 -0.10 -14.80
N GLN A 9 7.29 0.22 -15.93
CA GLN A 9 6.24 1.24 -15.95
C GLN A 9 5.09 0.85 -15.02
N PRO A 10 4.57 1.77 -14.18
CA PRO A 10 3.45 1.49 -13.31
C PRO A 10 2.20 1.24 -14.15
N VAL A 11 1.38 0.29 -13.71
CA VAL A 11 0.12 -0.02 -14.38
C VAL A 11 -1.00 0.77 -13.71
N ASN A 12 -1.59 1.75 -14.39
CA ASN A 12 -2.70 2.55 -13.88
C ASN A 12 -4.05 1.79 -13.98
N THR A 13 -4.15 0.64 -13.31
CA THR A 13 -5.38 -0.12 -13.11
C THR A 13 -5.70 -0.21 -11.63
N HIS A 14 -6.92 -0.61 -11.26
CA HIS A 14 -7.27 -0.86 -9.85
C HIS A 14 -6.27 -1.79 -9.16
N GLN A 15 -5.94 -2.91 -9.81
CA GLN A 15 -4.96 -3.88 -9.31
C GLN A 15 -3.55 -3.28 -9.22
N GLY A 16 -3.13 -2.53 -10.25
CA GLY A 16 -1.80 -1.91 -10.26
C GLY A 16 -1.65 -0.86 -9.16
N ARG A 17 -2.70 -0.08 -8.87
CA ARG A 17 -2.73 0.88 -7.76
C ARG A 17 -2.60 0.19 -6.40
N LEU A 18 -3.30 -0.94 -6.19
CA LEU A 18 -3.14 -1.75 -4.97
C LEU A 18 -1.71 -2.26 -4.79
N LEU A 19 -1.10 -2.78 -5.86
CA LEU A 19 0.29 -3.25 -5.83
C LEU A 19 1.27 -2.12 -5.48
N ALA A 20 1.08 -0.94 -6.06
CA ALA A 20 1.91 0.21 -5.77
C ALA A 20 1.82 0.63 -4.29
N ILE A 21 0.61 0.63 -3.70
CA ILE A 21 0.43 0.91 -2.27
C ILE A 21 1.19 -0.12 -1.42
N ALA A 22 0.98 -1.41 -1.69
CA ALA A 22 1.62 -2.50 -0.94
C ALA A 22 3.16 -2.41 -1.00
N ARG A 23 3.71 -2.19 -2.20
CA ARG A 23 5.15 -2.02 -2.41
C ARG A 23 5.70 -0.78 -1.72
N CYS A 24 5.01 0.36 -1.83
CA CYS A 24 5.42 1.61 -1.21
C CYS A 24 5.51 1.48 0.31
N VAL A 25 4.45 0.93 0.95
CA VAL A 25 4.42 0.73 2.40
C VAL A 25 5.50 -0.27 2.83
N HIS A 26 5.62 -1.41 2.14
CA HIS A 26 6.61 -2.43 2.44
C HIS A 26 8.06 -1.92 2.29
N GLN A 27 8.34 -1.09 1.29
CA GLN A 27 9.68 -0.59 1.02
C GLN A 27 10.12 0.49 2.02
N LEU A 28 9.22 1.39 2.41
CA LEU A 28 9.60 2.64 3.07
C LEU A 28 9.23 2.72 4.55
N HIS A 29 8.14 2.09 4.97
CA HIS A 29 7.57 2.30 6.32
C HIS A 29 7.76 1.10 7.23
N TYR A 30 8.48 0.11 6.76
CA TYR A 30 8.41 -1.22 7.28
C TYR A 30 9.59 -1.62 8.15
N ARG A 31 9.32 -2.42 9.18
CA ARG A 31 10.35 -2.97 10.07
C ARG A 31 10.08 -4.44 10.36
N GLU A 32 11.14 -5.24 10.42
CA GLU A 32 11.08 -6.62 10.86
C GLU A 32 11.17 -6.64 12.40
N VAL A 33 10.20 -7.27 13.04
CA VAL A 33 10.13 -7.46 14.49
C VAL A 33 10.02 -8.94 14.82
N HIS A 34 10.60 -9.34 15.94
CA HIS A 34 10.52 -10.72 16.41
C HIS A 34 9.29 -10.89 17.32
N HIS A 35 8.30 -11.63 16.86
CA HIS A 35 7.12 -12.01 17.62
C HIS A 35 7.31 -13.42 18.19
N LEU A 36 7.02 -13.58 19.49
CA LEU A 36 7.27 -14.84 20.22
C LEU A 36 6.59 -16.06 19.58
N GLU A 37 5.35 -15.90 19.09
CA GLU A 37 4.58 -17.00 18.50
C GLU A 37 4.69 -17.13 16.97
N LYS A 38 4.74 -16.00 16.25
CA LYS A 38 4.71 -15.94 14.78
C LYS A 38 6.11 -15.88 14.15
N GLY A 39 7.16 -15.87 14.97
CA GLY A 39 8.54 -15.70 14.52
C GLY A 39 8.79 -14.29 14.00
N ARG A 40 9.43 -14.16 12.84
CA ARG A 40 9.71 -12.84 12.28
C ARG A 40 8.46 -12.30 11.62
N VAL A 41 7.87 -11.30 12.28
CA VAL A 41 6.72 -10.59 11.75
C VAL A 41 7.22 -9.28 11.19
N ARG A 42 6.74 -9.05 10.01
CA ARG A 42 6.95 -7.87 9.24
C ARG A 42 5.85 -6.91 9.81
N THR A 43 6.16 -5.68 10.30
CA THR A 43 5.15 -4.69 10.77
C THR A 43 5.39 -3.23 10.32
N PHE A 44 4.33 -2.41 10.30
CA PHE A 44 4.43 -0.94 10.24
C PHE A 44 3.43 -0.24 11.16
N ASP A 45 3.78 0.99 11.58
CA ASP A 45 2.94 1.91 12.36
C ASP A 45 2.23 2.86 11.40
N ASN A 46 0.91 2.85 11.38
CA ASN A 46 0.12 3.69 10.48
C ASN A 46 -0.20 5.09 11.06
N LEU A 47 0.29 5.37 12.27
CA LEU A 47 0.13 6.63 13.02
C LEU A 47 -1.34 6.99 13.37
N CYS A 48 -2.30 6.13 13.07
CA CYS A 48 -3.75 6.33 13.22
C CYS A 48 -4.30 7.59 12.52
N VAL A 49 -3.52 8.26 11.68
CA VAL A 49 -3.92 9.48 10.98
C VAL A 49 -3.23 9.60 9.62
N GLY A 50 -3.88 10.30 8.69
CA GLY A 50 -3.24 10.75 7.44
C GLY A 50 -3.05 9.64 6.40
N PRO A 51 -2.06 9.79 5.50
CA PRO A 51 -1.86 8.88 4.35
C PRO A 51 -1.63 7.42 4.74
N LEU A 52 -0.92 7.16 5.84
CA LEU A 52 -0.61 5.79 6.28
C LEU A 52 -1.81 5.05 6.83
N GLN A 53 -2.69 5.73 7.56
CA GLN A 53 -3.93 5.12 8.03
C GLN A 53 -4.78 4.66 6.85
N LEU A 54 -4.90 5.51 5.81
CA LEU A 54 -5.68 5.18 4.63
C LEU A 54 -5.04 4.02 3.83
N ALA A 55 -3.72 4.01 3.71
CA ALA A 55 -3.00 2.90 3.11
C ALA A 55 -3.16 1.61 3.92
N ALA A 56 -3.12 1.68 5.24
CA ALA A 56 -3.37 0.53 6.12
C ALA A 56 -4.80 -0.01 5.96
N GLU A 57 -5.81 0.86 5.86
CA GLU A 57 -7.18 0.44 5.59
C GLU A 57 -7.28 -0.29 4.24
N VAL A 58 -6.69 0.28 3.18
CA VAL A 58 -6.69 -0.34 1.85
C VAL A 58 -6.03 -1.72 1.90
N LEU A 59 -4.84 -1.82 2.48
CA LEU A 59 -4.08 -3.07 2.57
C LEU A 59 -4.78 -4.12 3.43
N HIS A 60 -5.42 -3.70 4.52
CA HIS A 60 -6.18 -4.59 5.38
C HIS A 60 -7.40 -5.15 4.63
N ARG A 61 -8.22 -4.28 4.04
CA ARG A 61 -9.46 -4.68 3.36
C ARG A 61 -9.23 -5.49 2.08
N SER A 62 -8.06 -5.33 1.45
CA SER A 62 -7.66 -6.14 0.29
C SER A 62 -6.92 -7.43 0.66
N GLY A 63 -6.60 -7.64 1.93
CA GLY A 63 -6.02 -8.89 2.45
C GLY A 63 -4.49 -8.95 2.43
N PHE A 64 -3.80 -7.83 2.22
CA PHE A 64 -2.33 -7.79 2.34
C PHE A 64 -1.87 -7.80 3.79
N THR A 65 -2.66 -7.18 4.69
CA THR A 65 -2.27 -6.95 6.08
C THR A 65 -3.37 -7.26 7.08
N GLU A 66 -2.96 -7.52 8.31
CA GLU A 66 -3.82 -7.62 9.49
C GLU A 66 -3.42 -6.59 10.54
N TYR A 67 -4.40 -6.01 11.23
CA TYR A 67 -4.12 -5.20 12.40
C TYR A 67 -3.60 -6.07 13.53
N SER A 68 -2.56 -5.58 14.20
CA SER A 68 -1.85 -6.29 15.27
C SER A 68 -2.24 -5.81 16.66
N ASP A 69 -3.11 -4.81 16.74
CA ASP A 69 -3.59 -4.18 17.95
C ASP A 69 -5.07 -3.74 17.82
N GLU A 70 -5.74 -3.58 18.95
CA GLU A 70 -7.17 -3.24 19.00
C GLU A 70 -7.48 -1.83 18.47
N ILE A 71 -6.52 -0.90 18.61
CA ILE A 71 -6.64 0.47 18.11
C ILE A 71 -6.25 0.58 16.62
N GLN A 72 -5.91 -0.54 15.97
CA GLN A 72 -5.61 -0.62 14.54
C GLN A 72 -4.47 0.29 14.09
N ARG A 73 -3.49 0.54 14.96
CA ARG A 73 -2.31 1.37 14.65
C ARG A 73 -1.23 0.56 13.94
N PHE A 74 -1.02 -0.67 14.41
CA PHE A 74 0.03 -1.54 13.89
C PHE A 74 -0.55 -2.52 12.91
N SER A 75 0.09 -2.65 11.75
CA SER A 75 -0.31 -3.59 10.71
C SER A 75 0.83 -4.52 10.38
N SER A 76 0.52 -5.81 10.21
CA SER A 76 1.45 -6.85 9.80
C SER A 76 1.09 -7.34 8.41
N PHE A 77 2.05 -7.48 7.50
CA PHE A 77 1.78 -8.20 6.24
C PHE A 77 1.58 -9.69 6.53
N VAL A 78 0.53 -10.26 5.93
CA VAL A 78 0.21 -11.70 6.02
C VAL A 78 0.73 -12.50 4.82
N CYS A 79 1.43 -11.83 3.90
CA CYS A 79 1.99 -12.41 2.68
C CYS A 79 3.37 -11.83 2.38
N ASP A 80 4.18 -12.56 1.62
CA ASP A 80 5.47 -12.08 1.14
C ASP A 80 5.30 -11.19 -0.10
N PRO A 81 6.27 -10.30 -0.40
CA PRO A 81 6.24 -9.49 -1.63
C PRO A 81 6.06 -10.28 -2.93
N ALA A 82 6.52 -11.54 -2.95
CA ALA A 82 6.33 -12.45 -4.08
C ALA A 82 4.85 -12.81 -4.33
N ASP A 83 4.01 -12.73 -3.30
CA ASP A 83 2.59 -13.08 -3.35
C ASP A 83 1.67 -11.88 -3.57
N PHE A 84 2.21 -10.66 -3.60
CA PHE A 84 1.42 -9.43 -3.72
C PHE A 84 0.51 -9.45 -4.95
N GLU A 85 1.00 -9.98 -6.08
CA GLU A 85 0.18 -10.13 -7.28
C GLU A 85 -1.02 -11.06 -7.08
N THR A 86 -0.83 -12.15 -6.35
CA THR A 86 -1.89 -13.11 -6.04
C THR A 86 -2.95 -12.46 -5.17
N VAL A 87 -2.53 -11.72 -4.13
CA VAL A 87 -3.45 -10.98 -3.25
C VAL A 87 -4.20 -9.89 -4.02
N ALA A 88 -3.53 -9.13 -4.88
CA ALA A 88 -4.17 -8.10 -5.70
C ALA A 88 -5.24 -8.66 -6.68
N LYS A 89 -5.15 -9.94 -7.05
CA LYS A 89 -6.12 -10.64 -7.91
C LYS A 89 -7.24 -11.30 -7.09
N ALA A 90 -7.12 -11.36 -5.77
CA ALA A 90 -8.14 -11.96 -4.91
C ALA A 90 -9.48 -11.21 -5.00
N LYS A 91 -10.57 -11.89 -4.63
CA LYS A 91 -11.92 -11.30 -4.68
C LYS A 91 -12.02 -10.04 -3.82
N ALA A 92 -11.50 -10.09 -2.59
CA ALA A 92 -11.51 -8.94 -1.66
C ALA A 92 -10.83 -7.70 -2.25
N ALA A 93 -9.67 -7.87 -2.89
CA ALA A 93 -8.96 -6.80 -3.57
C ALA A 93 -9.72 -6.24 -4.78
N ARG A 94 -10.30 -7.12 -5.61
CA ARG A 94 -11.08 -6.74 -6.80
C ARG A 94 -12.36 -5.97 -6.47
N ASP A 95 -13.03 -6.36 -5.38
CA ASP A 95 -14.30 -5.78 -4.94
C ASP A 95 -14.12 -4.53 -4.06
N LEU A 96 -12.87 -4.19 -3.70
CA LEU A 96 -12.57 -3.00 -2.92
C LEU A 96 -12.95 -1.71 -3.67
N ASP A 97 -13.46 -0.73 -2.93
CA ASP A 97 -13.85 0.56 -3.48
C ASP A 97 -12.69 1.24 -4.22
N ARG A 98 -12.95 1.59 -5.49
CA ARG A 98 -11.98 2.22 -6.39
C ARG A 98 -11.61 3.61 -5.93
N GLU A 99 -12.55 4.36 -5.34
CA GLU A 99 -12.30 5.72 -4.86
C GLU A 99 -11.45 5.70 -3.60
N LEU A 100 -11.63 4.71 -2.73
CA LEU A 100 -10.74 4.49 -1.59
C LEU A 100 -9.30 4.24 -2.03
N VAL A 101 -9.10 3.32 -3.00
CA VAL A 101 -7.77 3.01 -3.55
C VAL A 101 -7.16 4.22 -4.26
N ARG A 102 -7.94 4.92 -5.08
CA ARG A 102 -7.52 6.17 -5.74
C ARG A 102 -7.06 7.21 -4.72
N THR A 103 -7.87 7.45 -3.70
CA THR A 103 -7.57 8.42 -2.64
C THR A 103 -6.29 8.04 -1.90
N ALA A 104 -6.11 6.76 -1.56
CA ALA A 104 -4.89 6.28 -0.91
C ALA A 104 -3.63 6.59 -1.73
N VAL A 105 -3.64 6.32 -3.04
CA VAL A 105 -2.50 6.66 -3.93
C VAL A 105 -2.22 8.16 -3.93
N ILE A 106 -3.26 9.00 -4.07
CA ILE A 106 -3.10 10.45 -4.08
C ILE A 106 -2.51 10.95 -2.76
N ARG A 107 -3.05 10.50 -1.63
CA ARG A 107 -2.64 10.90 -0.28
C ARG A 107 -1.21 10.47 0.02
N LEU A 108 -0.79 9.27 -0.41
CA LEU A 108 0.58 8.81 -0.23
C LEU A 108 1.58 9.70 -0.97
N SER A 109 1.24 10.25 -2.13
CA SER A 109 2.11 11.19 -2.87
C SER A 109 2.16 12.63 -2.30
N GLU A 110 1.46 12.92 -1.20
CA GLU A 110 1.50 14.26 -0.60
C GLU A 110 2.87 14.53 0.06
N GLU A 111 3.27 15.81 0.08
CA GLU A 111 4.55 16.23 0.63
C GLU A 111 4.75 15.76 2.08
N GLY A 112 5.98 15.34 2.40
CA GLY A 112 6.36 14.90 3.75
C GLY A 112 6.26 13.39 3.99
N PHE A 113 5.63 12.63 3.10
CA PHE A 113 5.56 11.17 3.22
C PHE A 113 6.78 10.44 2.63
N GLY A 114 7.35 10.97 1.55
CA GLY A 114 8.48 10.36 0.84
C GLY A 114 8.07 9.12 0.05
N ALA A 115 7.01 9.23 -0.77
CA ALA A 115 6.50 8.11 -1.56
C ALA A 115 7.52 7.57 -2.58
N THR A 116 7.24 6.37 -3.08
CA THR A 116 7.98 5.82 -4.22
C THR A 116 7.62 6.55 -5.52
N GLU A 117 8.54 6.55 -6.49
CA GLU A 117 8.30 7.07 -7.85
C GLU A 117 7.05 6.45 -8.51
N GLU A 118 6.73 5.19 -8.19
CA GLU A 118 5.53 4.49 -8.66
C GLU A 118 4.25 5.19 -8.17
N ILE A 119 4.18 5.53 -6.88
CA ILE A 119 3.05 6.24 -6.28
C ILE A 119 2.95 7.66 -6.83
N ASP A 120 4.06 8.38 -6.91
CA ASP A 120 4.06 9.76 -7.40
C ASP A 120 3.57 9.85 -8.85
N TRP A 121 4.01 8.92 -9.70
CA TRP A 121 3.54 8.85 -11.07
C TRP A 121 2.04 8.53 -11.15
N LEU A 122 1.57 7.50 -10.43
CA LEU A 122 0.15 7.13 -10.43
C LEU A 122 -0.74 8.27 -9.90
N ALA A 123 -0.32 8.95 -8.84
CA ALA A 123 -1.07 10.05 -8.26
C ALA A 123 -1.19 11.24 -9.23
N ARG A 124 -0.17 11.51 -10.04
CA ARG A 124 -0.24 12.54 -11.11
C ARG A 124 -1.25 12.16 -12.19
N GLN A 125 -1.25 10.91 -12.65
CA GLN A 125 -2.24 10.42 -13.62
C GLN A 125 -3.66 10.55 -13.07
N LEU A 126 -3.88 10.09 -11.84
CA LEU A 126 -5.17 10.17 -11.16
C LEU A 126 -5.70 11.60 -10.99
N ARG A 127 -4.84 12.55 -10.62
CA ARG A 127 -5.24 13.97 -10.50
C ARG A 127 -5.62 14.58 -11.85
N ALA A 128 -5.06 14.07 -12.95
CA ALA A 128 -5.41 14.53 -14.31
C ALA A 128 -6.74 13.94 -14.81
N GLU A 129 -7.22 12.84 -14.21
CA GLU A 129 -8.46 12.14 -14.61
C GLU A 129 -9.75 12.85 -14.12
N GLY A 130 -9.65 13.81 -13.19
CA GLY A 130 -10.82 14.45 -12.56
C GLY A 130 -11.33 13.64 -11.38
#